data_AF-A0A5D4RWR8-F1
#
_entry.id   AF-A0A5D4RWR8-F1
#
_cell.length_a   1.000
_cell.length_b   1.000
_cell.length_c   1.000
_cell.angle_alpha   90.00
_cell.angle_beta   90.00
_cell.angle_gamma   90.00
#
_symmetry.space_group_name_H-M   'P 1'
#
loop_
_entity.id
_entity.type
_entity.pdbx_description
1 polymer ?
#
loop_
_entity_poly.entity_id
_entity_poly.type
_entity_poly.pdbx_seq_one_letter_code
_entity_poly.pdbx_strand_id
1 'polypeptide(L)'
;MKREAELALRVKSLVLEGMEELVKDGGAKDDKDWKKVAEVYSRCICDLVTVIADEQSDPERILKGTVAKAKIGYNMIGRKQTEYTK
;
A
#
# COMPACT_ATOMS: atom_id res chain seq x y z
N MET A 1 14.35 -15.83 -1.58
CA MET A 1 13.15 -15.68 -0.72
C MET A 1 11.94 -16.16 -1.51
N LYS A 2 10.88 -16.67 -0.87
CA LYS A 2 9.64 -16.98 -1.61
C LYS A 2 9.06 -15.67 -2.16
N ARG A 3 8.59 -15.66 -3.41
CA ARG A 3 8.07 -14.47 -4.12
C ARG A 3 6.97 -13.72 -3.34
N GLU A 4 6.23 -14.43 -2.51
CA GLU A 4 5.21 -13.89 -1.62
C GLU A 4 5.82 -12.96 -0.55
N ALA A 5 6.97 -13.34 0.03
CA ALA A 5 7.67 -12.52 1.00
C ALA A 5 8.14 -11.20 0.38
N GLU A 6 8.61 -11.22 -0.87
CA GLU A 6 9.02 -10.00 -1.59
C GLU A 6 7.83 -9.07 -1.86
N LEU A 7 6.67 -9.61 -2.26
CA LEU A 7 5.48 -8.82 -2.48
C LEU A 7 4.92 -8.25 -1.16
N ALA A 8 4.93 -9.04 -0.07
CA ALA A 8 4.51 -8.57 1.25
C ALA A 8 5.42 -7.46 1.79
N LEU A 9 6.74 -7.60 1.64
CA LEU A 9 7.71 -6.55 1.97
C LEU A 9 7.47 -5.29 1.13
N ARG A 10 7.14 -5.44 -0.15
CA ARG A 10 6.82 -4.30 -1.02
C ARG A 10 5.54 -3.58 -0.59
N VAL A 11 4.50 -4.31 -0.18
CA VAL A 11 3.28 -3.69 0.39
C VAL A 11 3.63 -2.91 1.65
N LYS A 12 4.40 -3.51 2.57
CA LYS A 12 4.85 -2.87 3.81
C LYS A 12 5.59 -1.55 3.52
N SER A 13 6.59 -1.57 2.62
CA SER A 13 7.35 -0.36 2.27
C SER A 13 6.46 0.74 1.71
N LEU A 14 5.59 0.42 0.73
CA LEU A 14 4.70 1.42 0.11
C LEU A 14 3.73 2.07 1.11
N VAL A 15 3.19 1.28 2.03
CA VAL A 15 2.26 1.78 3.06
C VAL A 15 3.01 2.67 4.05
N LEU A 16 4.18 2.24 4.54
CA LEU A 16 4.98 3.03 5.49
C LEU A 16 5.48 4.33 4.86
N GLU A 17 6.03 4.27 3.65
CA GLU A 17 6.47 5.47 2.92
C GLU A 17 5.30 6.43 2.71
N GLY A 18 4.12 5.94 2.32
CA GLY A 18 2.93 6.79 2.19
C GLY A 18 2.50 7.43 3.50
N MET A 19 2.47 6.67 4.60
CA MET A 19 2.16 7.23 5.92
C MET A 19 3.18 8.29 6.36
N GLU A 20 4.47 8.09 6.11
CA GLU A 20 5.50 9.08 6.40
C GLU A 20 5.32 10.36 5.58
N GLU A 21 5.04 10.24 4.29
CA GLU A 21 4.80 11.40 3.41
C GLU A 21 3.55 12.18 3.82
N LEU A 22 2.50 11.49 4.29
CA LEU A 22 1.31 12.13 4.85
C LEU A 22 1.61 12.98 6.09
N VAL A 23 2.51 12.51 6.96
CA VAL A 23 2.89 13.22 8.19
C VAL A 23 3.85 14.40 7.91
N LYS A 24 4.72 14.29 6.89
CA LYS A 24 5.68 15.34 6.52
C LYS A 24 5.04 16.60 5.94
N ASP A 25 3.88 16.49 5.28
CA ASP A 25 3.22 17.60 4.57
C ASP A 25 2.49 18.62 5.49
N GLY A 26 2.82 18.68 6.79
CA GLY A 26 2.34 19.76 7.67
C GLY A 26 0.82 19.84 7.83
N GLY A 27 0.10 18.71 7.74
CA GLY A 27 -1.30 18.62 8.14
C GLY A 27 -2.33 19.27 7.20
N ALA A 28 -1.96 19.67 5.98
CA ALA A 28 -2.84 20.41 5.07
C ALA A 28 -3.43 19.60 3.90
N LYS A 29 -3.63 18.28 4.06
CA LYS A 29 -4.53 17.52 3.17
C LYS A 29 -5.87 17.38 3.87
N ASP A 30 -6.96 17.72 3.17
CA ASP A 30 -8.35 17.57 3.61
C ASP A 30 -8.54 16.23 4.35
N ASP A 31 -9.22 16.25 5.51
CA ASP A 31 -9.61 15.07 6.29
C ASP A 31 -10.20 13.94 5.42
N LYS A 32 -10.86 14.31 4.31
CA LYS A 32 -11.42 13.35 3.35
C LYS A 32 -10.35 12.55 2.60
N ASP A 33 -9.21 13.14 2.27
CA ASP A 33 -8.15 12.44 1.56
C ASP A 33 -7.35 11.55 2.52
N TRP A 34 -7.17 12.01 3.77
CA TRP A 34 -6.69 11.15 4.87
C TRP A 34 -7.56 9.92 5.07
N LYS A 35 -8.87 10.12 5.15
CA LYS A 35 -9.83 9.02 5.31
C LYS A 35 -9.72 8.01 4.17
N LYS A 36 -9.65 8.46 2.91
CA LYS A 36 -9.52 7.57 1.76
C LYS A 36 -8.20 6.80 1.77
N VAL A 37 -7.08 7.46 2.06
CA VAL A 37 -5.78 6.78 2.11
C VAL A 37 -5.73 5.76 3.25
N ALA A 38 -6.29 6.11 4.41
CA ALA A 38 -6.45 5.19 5.52
C ALA A 38 -7.31 3.97 5.14
N GLU A 39 -8.46 4.16 4.48
CA GLU A 39 -9.32 3.08 3.99
C GLU A 39 -8.57 2.14 3.02
N VAL A 40 -7.79 2.70 2.09
CA VAL A 40 -6.99 1.92 1.13
C VAL A 40 -5.90 1.11 1.86
N TYR A 41 -5.17 1.71 2.79
CA TYR A 41 -4.11 1.03 3.53
C TYR A 41 -4.66 -0.01 4.52
N SER A 42 -5.79 0.25 5.17
CA SER A 42 -6.50 -0.76 5.98
C SER A 42 -6.86 -1.98 5.13
N ARG A 43 -7.29 -1.78 3.88
CA ARG A 43 -7.58 -2.90 2.97
C ARG A 43 -6.32 -3.68 2.60
N CYS A 44 -5.17 -3.02 2.46
CA CYS A 44 -3.89 -3.71 2.27
C CYS A 44 -3.53 -4.61 3.47
N ILE A 45 -3.81 -4.17 4.70
CA ILE A 45 -3.61 -4.97 5.90
C ILE A 45 -4.55 -6.19 5.90
N CYS A 46 -5.83 -6.00 5.56
CA CYS A 46 -6.77 -7.13 5.45
C CYS A 46 -6.31 -8.18 4.43
N ASP A 47 -5.81 -7.74 3.27
CA ASP A 47 -5.27 -8.66 2.26
C ASP A 47 -4.04 -9.43 2.79
N LEU A 48 -3.12 -8.74 3.48
CA LEU A 48 -1.94 -9.38 4.08
C LEU A 48 -2.32 -10.40 5.16
N VAL A 49 -3.31 -10.06 6.00
CA VAL A 49 -3.85 -11.00 7.00
C VAL A 49 -4.50 -12.20 6.33
N THR A 50 -5.24 -12.00 5.24
CA THR A 50 -5.85 -13.10 4.47
C THR A 50 -4.79 -14.08 3.95
N VAL A 51 -3.67 -13.54 3.42
CA VAL A 51 -2.54 -14.36 2.94
C VAL A 51 -1.90 -15.18 4.06
N ILE A 52 -1.86 -14.67 5.29
CA ILE A 52 -1.21 -15.34 6.43
C ILE A 52 -2.16 -16.31 7.14
N ALA A 53 -3.43 -15.94 7.28
CA ALA A 53 -4.37 -16.59 8.19
C ALA A 53 -5.31 -17.59 7.51
N ASP A 54 -5.59 -17.44 6.22
CA ASP A 54 -6.75 -18.12 5.61
C ASP A 54 -6.38 -19.30 4.70
N GLU A 55 -5.09 -19.66 4.52
CA GLU A 55 -4.60 -20.81 3.70
C GLU A 55 -5.28 -21.00 2.31
N GLN A 56 -5.96 -19.97 1.79
CA GLN A 56 -6.74 -20.06 0.56
C GLN A 56 -5.99 -19.53 -0.67
N SER A 57 -6.49 -19.99 -1.83
CA SER A 57 -5.81 -20.09 -3.11
C SER A 57 -5.13 -18.81 -3.63
N ASP A 58 -3.86 -18.99 -4.01
CA ASP A 58 -2.96 -18.07 -4.71
C ASP A 58 -2.57 -16.79 -3.93
N PRO A 59 -1.72 -16.94 -2.89
CA PRO A 59 -1.07 -15.84 -2.19
C PRO A 59 -0.41 -14.82 -3.12
N GLU A 60 0.21 -15.29 -4.22
CA GLU A 60 0.92 -14.41 -5.16
C GLU A 60 -0.06 -13.46 -5.87
N ARG A 61 -1.22 -13.96 -6.32
CA ARG A 61 -2.28 -13.14 -6.92
C ARG A 61 -2.83 -12.11 -5.96
N ILE A 62 -3.12 -12.51 -4.71
CA ILE A 62 -3.62 -11.59 -3.68
C ILE A 62 -2.61 -10.47 -3.47
N LEU A 63 -1.34 -10.83 -3.23
CA LEU A 63 -0.27 -9.89 -2.97
C LEU A 63 0.00 -8.93 -4.15
N LYS A 64 -0.09 -9.40 -5.40
CA LYS A 64 -0.02 -8.51 -6.58
C LYS A 64 -1.13 -7.46 -6.58
N GLY A 65 -2.37 -7.88 -6.28
CA GLY A 65 -3.50 -6.96 -6.13
C GLY A 65 -3.29 -5.97 -4.98
N THR A 66 -2.73 -6.43 -3.87
CA THR A 66 -2.41 -5.58 -2.71
C THR A 66 -1.31 -4.56 -3.02
N VAL A 67 -0.27 -4.94 -3.78
CA VAL A 67 0.75 -3.98 -4.26
C VAL A 67 0.12 -2.88 -5.11
N ALA A 68 -0.83 -3.22 -5.99
CA ALA A 68 -1.55 -2.22 -6.78
C ALA A 68 -2.37 -1.26 -5.91
N LYS A 69 -3.08 -1.76 -4.90
CA LYS A 69 -3.81 -0.94 -3.91
C LYS A 69 -2.88 0.00 -3.14
N ALA A 70 -1.74 -0.51 -2.67
CA ALA A 70 -0.76 0.30 -1.94
C ALA A 70 -0.20 1.44 -2.80
N LYS A 71 0.07 1.18 -4.09
CA LYS A 71 0.46 2.21 -5.05
C LYS A 71 -0.63 3.26 -5.28
N ILE A 72 -1.90 2.86 -5.33
CA ILE A 72 -3.03 3.79 -5.43
C ILE A 72 -3.03 4.72 -4.20
N GLY A 73 -2.99 4.15 -2.99
CA GLY A 73 -2.92 4.94 -1.76
C GLY A 73 -1.71 5.89 -1.74
N TYR A 74 -0.55 5.42 -2.19
CA TYR A 74 0.65 6.25 -2.31
C TYR A 74 0.47 7.44 -3.27
N ASN A 75 -0.07 7.19 -4.46
CA ASN A 75 -0.28 8.23 -5.46
C ASN A 75 -1.34 9.25 -5.04
N MET A 76 -2.32 8.85 -4.22
CA MET A 76 -3.31 9.77 -3.64
C MET A 76 -2.68 10.83 -2.72
N ILE A 77 -1.47 10.57 -2.20
CA ILE A 77 -0.72 11.50 -1.36
C ILE A 77 -0.01 12.57 -2.21
N GLY A 78 -0.17 12.58 -3.55
CA GLY A 78 0.23 13.73 -4.36
C GLY A 78 1.66 13.71 -4.88
N ARG A 79 2.40 12.60 -4.72
CA ARG A 79 3.53 12.34 -5.62
C ARG A 79 2.96 11.97 -6.99
N LYS A 80 2.93 12.94 -7.91
CA LYS A 80 3.12 12.63 -9.34
C LYS A 80 4.31 11.69 -9.37
N GLN A 81 4.11 10.47 -9.88
CA GLN A 81 5.17 9.50 -10.09
C GLN A 81 6.41 10.26 -10.53
N THR A 82 7.43 10.34 -9.67
CA THR A 82 8.77 10.58 -10.17
C THR A 82 8.97 9.43 -11.13
N GLU A 83 8.98 9.81 -12.40
CA GLU A 83 9.30 8.95 -13.52
C GLU A 83 10.51 8.13 -13.10
N TYR A 84 10.33 6.82 -12.91
CA TYR A 84 11.44 5.90 -13.04
C TYR A 84 11.83 5.93 -14.52
N THR A 85 12.58 6.96 -14.87
CA THR A 85 13.21 7.13 -16.18
C THR A 85 14.36 6.14 -16.24
N LYS A 86 14.12 5.08 -17.03
CA LYS A 86 15.06 4.12 -17.64
C LYS A 86 15.81 3.16 -16.71
#